data_AF-A0A5S9MGG5-F1
#
_entry.id   AF-A0A5S9MGG5-F1
#
_cell.length_a   1.000
_cell.length_b   1.000
_cell.length_c   1.000
_cell.angle_alpha   90.00
_cell.angle_beta   90.00
_cell.angle_gamma   90.00
#
_symmetry.space_group_name_H-M   'P 1'
#
loop_
_entity.id
_entity.type
_entity.pdbx_description
1 polymer ?
#
loop_
_entity_poly.entity_id
_entity_poly.type
_entity_poly.pdbx_seq_one_letter_code
_entity_poly.pdbx_strand_id
1 'polypeptide(L)'
;MKKILKITGMTLLALIILAFGAFYTWSRFTYGPSEALKKQVNMEQVEHKNNVYTFEASKSDTGIILYPGAKVEPLAYAYIGGYAEKKRLLCLYP
;
A
#
# COMPACT_ATOMS: atom_id res chain seq x y z
N MET A 1 33.56 37.05 2.72
CA MET A 1 33.43 35.92 1.76
C MET A 1 33.51 34.54 2.45
N LYS A 2 34.56 34.18 3.19
CA LYS A 2 34.68 32.85 3.86
C LYS A 2 33.57 32.54 4.88
N LYS A 3 33.11 33.51 5.69
CA LYS A 3 32.00 33.32 6.65
C LYS A 3 30.66 33.08 5.97
N ILE A 4 30.35 33.85 4.94
CA ILE A 4 29.12 33.70 4.15
C ILE A 4 29.09 32.32 3.50
N LEU A 5 30.20 31.90 2.86
CA LEU A 5 30.30 30.58 2.24
C LEU A 5 30.09 29.43 3.25
N LYS A 6 30.63 29.55 4.47
CA LYS A 6 30.40 28.58 5.54
C LYS A 6 28.94 28.53 5.99
N ILE A 7 28.31 29.69 6.17
CA ILE A 7 26.90 29.79 6.58
C ILE A 7 26.02 29.18 5.49
N THR A 8 26.19 29.58 4.23
CA THR A 8 25.43 29.02 3.11
C THR A 8 25.61 27.51 2.99
N GLY A 9 26.83 27.01 3.15
CA GLY A 9 27.11 25.56 3.14
C GLY A 9 26.41 24.81 4.28
N MET A 10 26.46 25.34 5.51
CA MET A 10 25.75 24.76 6.65
C MET A 10 24.23 24.79 6.47
N THR A 11 23.68 25.89 5.97
CA THR A 11 22.25 26.00 5.67
C THR A 11 21.83 24.99 4.60
N LEU A 12 22.60 24.86 3.53
CA LEU A 12 22.31 23.90 2.46
C LEU A 12 22.36 22.45 2.98
N LEU A 13 23.36 22.13 3.81
CA LEU A 13 23.47 20.81 4.42
C LEU A 13 22.28 20.51 5.33
N ALA A 14 21.86 21.47 6.15
CA ALA A 14 20.68 21.33 7.00
C ALA A 14 19.40 21.09 6.18
N LEU A 15 19.22 21.82 5.08
CA LEU A 15 18.09 21.63 4.16
C LEU A 15 18.10 20.25 3.51
N ILE A 16 19.28 19.76 3.10
CA ILE A 16 19.42 18.41 2.53
C ILE A 16 19.00 17.35 3.57
N ILE A 17 19.48 17.46 4.81
CA ILE A 17 19.12 16.52 5.88
C ILE A 17 17.61 16.54 6.13
N LEU A 18 16.98 17.71 6.19
CA LEU A 18 15.53 17.85 6.36
C LEU A 18 14.77 17.24 5.17
N ALA A 19 15.21 17.49 3.94
CA ALA A 19 14.59 16.93 2.74
C ALA A 19 14.68 15.40 2.72
N PHE A 20 15.84 14.82 3.08
CA PHE A 20 15.99 13.37 3.20
C PHE A 20 15.10 12.80 4.31
N GLY A 21 15.02 13.45 5.47
CA GLY A 21 14.15 13.01 6.57
C GLY A 21 12.67 13.02 6.17
N ALA A 22 12.22 14.09 5.53
CA ALA A 22 10.86 14.21 5.02
C ALA A 22 10.57 13.16 3.94
N PHE A 23 11.47 13.00 2.97
CA PHE A 23 11.33 12.00 1.91
C PHE A 23 11.30 10.58 2.46
N TYR A 24 12.21 10.22 3.37
CA TYR A 24 12.28 8.89 3.99
C TYR A 24 11.01 8.57 4.79
N THR A 25 10.49 9.56 5.53
CA THR A 25 9.24 9.40 6.27
C THR A 25 8.08 9.22 5.30
N TRP A 26 7.99 10.08 4.28
CA TRP A 26 6.95 10.01 3.26
C TRP A 26 7.00 8.68 2.49
N SER A 27 8.19 8.20 2.12
CA SER A 27 8.35 7.00 1.30
C SER A 27 7.89 5.72 2.01
N ARG A 28 7.85 5.72 3.34
CA ARG A 28 7.40 4.57 4.16
C ARG A 28 5.88 4.46 4.29
N PHE A 29 5.12 5.53 3.99
CA PHE A 29 3.66 5.49 4.09
C PHE A 29 3.04 4.75 2.90
N THR A 30 2.22 3.75 3.21
CA THR A 30 1.35 3.01 2.29
C THR A 30 -0.12 3.43 2.48
N TYR A 31 -0.89 3.40 1.40
CA TYR A 31 -2.33 3.64 1.43
C TYR A 31 -3.07 2.35 1.72
N GLY A 32 -3.71 2.30 2.89
CA GLY A 32 -4.57 1.19 3.31
C GLY A 32 -6.02 1.31 2.80
N PRO A 33 -6.88 0.34 3.15
CA PRO A 33 -8.30 0.38 2.81
C PRO A 33 -9.02 1.55 3.48
N SER A 34 -9.89 2.22 2.73
CA SER A 34 -10.69 3.34 3.23
C SER A 34 -11.76 2.89 4.24
N GLU A 35 -12.24 3.82 5.07
CA GLU A 35 -13.34 3.54 6.00
C GLU A 35 -14.64 3.16 5.29
N ALA A 36 -14.87 3.68 4.08
CA ALA A 36 -16.00 3.27 3.25
C ALA A 36 -15.86 1.80 2.82
N LEU A 37 -14.65 1.39 2.42
CA LEU A 37 -14.37 0.02 2.03
C LEU A 37 -14.54 -0.97 3.18
N LYS A 38 -14.04 -0.62 4.38
CA LYS A 38 -14.19 -1.43 5.59
C LYS A 38 -15.66 -1.71 5.97
N LYS A 39 -16.57 -0.82 5.59
CA LYS A 39 -18.02 -1.00 5.81
C LYS A 39 -18.70 -1.85 4.73
N GLN A 40 -18.09 -1.99 3.56
CA GLN A 40 -18.66 -2.69 2.40
C GLN A 40 -18.17 -4.13 2.28
N VAL A 41 -16.93 -4.39 2.67
CA VAL A 41 -16.31 -5.72 2.56
C VAL A 41 -16.06 -6.26 3.96
N ASN A 42 -16.51 -7.50 4.22
CA ASN A 42 -16.20 -8.18 5.46
C ASN A 42 -14.73 -8.65 5.43
N MET A 43 -13.83 -7.87 6.06
CA MET A 43 -12.41 -8.20 6.08
C MET A 43 -12.07 -9.46 6.88
N GLU A 44 -12.96 -9.94 7.75
CA GLU A 44 -12.75 -11.17 8.52
C GLU A 44 -12.82 -12.42 7.63
N GLN A 45 -13.43 -12.31 6.44
CA GLN A 45 -13.54 -13.40 5.47
C GLN A 45 -12.31 -13.52 4.57
N VAL A 46 -11.34 -12.60 4.67
CA VAL A 46 -10.14 -12.61 3.85
C VAL A 46 -9.09 -13.50 4.51
N GLU A 47 -8.77 -14.62 3.88
CA GLU A 47 -7.67 -15.45 4.35
C GLU A 47 -6.34 -14.77 4.07
N HIS A 48 -5.44 -14.77 5.06
CA HIS A 48 -4.09 -14.25 4.91
C HIS A 48 -3.07 -15.37 5.16
N LYS A 49 -2.38 -15.81 4.11
CA LYS A 49 -1.40 -16.90 4.18
C LYS A 49 -0.21 -16.61 3.28
N ASN A 50 1.00 -16.83 3.79
CA ASN A 50 2.26 -16.60 3.05
C ASN A 50 2.33 -15.21 2.40
N ASN A 51 1.93 -14.17 3.14
CA ASN A 51 1.85 -12.79 2.65
C ASN A 51 0.83 -12.54 1.52
N VAL A 52 -0.03 -13.50 1.18
CA VAL A 52 -1.07 -13.34 0.17
C VAL A 52 -2.43 -13.26 0.84
N TYR A 53 -3.26 -12.32 0.39
CA TYR A 53 -4.65 -12.25 0.80
C TYR A 53 -5.53 -12.94 -0.23
N THR A 54 -6.40 -13.84 0.20
CA THR A 54 -7.23 -14.65 -0.68
C THR A 54 -8.70 -14.49 -0.33
N PHE A 55 -9.53 -14.30 -1.35
CA PHE A 55 -10.99 -14.37 -1.25
C PHE A 55 -11.43 -15.74 -1.73
N GLU A 56 -12.02 -16.53 -0.83
CA GLU A 56 -12.45 -17.88 -1.14
C GLU A 56 -13.70 -17.85 -2.03
N ALA A 57 -13.68 -18.64 -3.10
CA ALA A 57 -14.85 -18.86 -3.95
C ALA A 57 -15.30 -20.31 -3.80
N SER A 58 -16.61 -20.52 -3.60
CA SER A 58 -17.19 -21.85 -3.33
C SER A 58 -16.93 -22.88 -4.45
N LYS A 59 -16.67 -22.41 -5.68
CA LYS A 59 -16.21 -23.19 -6.84
C LYS A 59 -15.68 -22.22 -7.89
N SER A 60 -14.43 -22.38 -8.31
CA SER A 60 -13.89 -21.61 -9.43
C SER A 60 -12.89 -22.39 -10.25
N ASP A 61 -13.07 -22.36 -11.57
CA ASP A 61 -12.10 -22.87 -12.56
C ASP A 61 -11.11 -21.79 -13.01
N THR A 62 -11.21 -20.56 -12.48
CA THR A 62 -10.36 -19.42 -12.88
C THR A 62 -10.02 -18.52 -11.69
N GLY A 63 -8.74 -18.22 -11.51
CA GLY A 63 -8.23 -17.27 -10.51
C GLY A 63 -7.83 -15.94 -11.12
N ILE A 64 -7.85 -14.88 -10.33
CA ILE A 64 -7.27 -13.57 -10.65
C ILE A 64 -6.18 -13.28 -9.61
N ILE A 65 -5.01 -12.84 -10.07
CA ILE A 65 -3.95 -12.32 -9.20
C ILE A 65 -3.91 -10.82 -9.43
N LEU A 66 -4.02 -10.04 -8.35
CA LEU A 66 -3.84 -8.60 -8.39
C LEU A 66 -2.58 -8.20 -7.64
N TYR A 67 -1.81 -7.34 -8.31
CA TYR A 67 -0.66 -6.66 -7.76
C TYR A 67 -1.06 -5.20 -7.50
N PRO A 68 -1.08 -4.75 -6.24
CA PRO A 68 -1.43 -3.39 -5.90
C PRO A 68 -0.40 -2.41 -6.48
N GLY A 69 -0.86 -1.19 -6.74
CA GLY A 69 0.01 -0.11 -7.19
C GLY A 69 1.07 0.27 -6.15
N ALA A 70 2.07 1.03 -6.59
CA ALA A 70 3.13 1.51 -5.71
C ALA A 70 2.56 2.23 -4.47
N LYS A 71 3.03 1.82 -3.28
CA LYS A 71 2.62 2.34 -1.96
C LYS A 71 1.14 2.10 -1.62
N VAL A 72 0.51 1.05 -2.12
CA VAL A 72 -0.87 0.67 -1.76
C VAL A 72 -0.87 -0.70 -1.10
N GLU A 73 -1.57 -0.84 0.02
CA GLU A 73 -1.72 -2.13 0.69
C GLU A 73 -2.64 -3.05 -0.12
N PRO A 74 -2.39 -4.37 -0.17
CA PRO A 74 -3.23 -5.30 -0.92
C PRO A 74 -4.72 -5.15 -0.59
N LEU A 75 -5.07 -5.07 0.69
CA LEU A 75 -6.46 -4.94 1.16
C LEU A 75 -7.20 -3.69 0.68
N ALA A 76 -6.51 -2.67 0.16
CA ALA A 76 -7.18 -1.54 -0.49
C ALA A 76 -7.96 -1.97 -1.75
N TYR A 77 -7.61 -3.11 -2.34
CA TYR A 77 -8.29 -3.72 -3.49
C TYR A 77 -9.34 -4.77 -3.09
N ALA A 78 -9.62 -4.94 -1.80
CA ALA A 78 -10.57 -5.94 -1.29
C ALA A 78 -11.98 -5.81 -1.91
N TYR A 79 -12.37 -4.62 -2.36
CA TYR A 79 -13.64 -4.42 -3.07
C TYR A 79 -13.74 -5.27 -4.33
N ILE A 80 -12.63 -5.49 -5.04
CA ILE A 80 -12.59 -6.34 -6.23
C ILE A 80 -12.86 -7.79 -5.84
N GLY A 81 -12.39 -8.22 -4.67
CA GLY A 81 -12.68 -9.54 -4.09
C GLY A 81 -14.17 -9.74 -3.87
N GLY A 82 -14.83 -8.77 -3.24
CA GLY A 82 -16.29 -8.78 -3.05
C GLY A 82 -17.09 -8.84 -4.37
N TYR A 83 -16.57 -8.27 -5.46
CA TYR A 83 -17.19 -8.42 -6.79
C TYR A 83 -16.86 -9.78 -7.44
N ALA A 84 -15.66 -10.33 -7.20
CA ALA A 84 -15.17 -11.56 -7.79
C ALA A 84 -15.76 -12.83 -7.15
N GLU A 85 -16.12 -12.78 -5.86
CA GLU A 85 -16.70 -13.88 -5.07
C GLU A 85 -17.86 -14.61 -5.78
N LYS A 86 -18.62 -13.91 -6.63
CA LYS A 86 -19.71 -14.52 -7.38
C LYS A 86 -19.27 -15.58 -8.40
N LYS A 87 -18.02 -15.59 -8.89
CA LYS A 87 -17.56 -16.52 -9.95
C LYS A 87 -16.06 -16.88 -9.97
N ARG A 88 -15.18 -16.25 -9.18
CA ARG A 88 -13.71 -16.43 -9.31
C ARG A 88 -12.96 -16.33 -7.97
N LEU A 89 -11.84 -17.06 -7.86
CA LEU A 89 -10.86 -16.93 -6.77
C LEU A 89 -10.03 -15.65 -7.00
N LEU A 90 -9.85 -14.82 -5.97
CA LEU A 90 -8.99 -13.63 -6.05
C LEU A 90 -7.85 -13.72 -5.04
N CYS A 91 -6.63 -13.56 -5.53
CA CYS A 91 -5.41 -13.44 -4.74
C CYS A 91 -4.85 -12.01 -4.86
N LEU A 92 -4.60 -11.35 -3.73
CA LEU A 92 -3.92 -10.06 -3.65
C LEU A 92 -2.50 -10.29 -3.14
N TYR A 93 -1.52 -9.99 -3.99
CA TYR A 93 -0.10 -10.13 -3.67
C TYR A 93 0.47 -8.80 -3.15
N PRO A 94 1.46 -8.78 -2.27
CA PRO A 94 2.19 -7.57 -1.89
C PRO A 94 3.17 -7.11 -2.96
#